data_AF-A0A2G5IYN9-F1
#
_entry.id   AF-A0A2G5IYN9-F1
#
_cell.length_a   1.000
_cell.length_b   1.000
_cell.length_c   1.000
_cell.angle_alpha   90.00
_cell.angle_beta   90.00
_cell.angle_gamma   90.00
#
_symmetry.space_group_name_H-M   'P 1'
#
loop_
_entity.id
_entity.type
_entity.pdbx_description
1 polymer ?
#
loop_
_entity_poly.entity_id
_entity_poly.type
_entity_poly.pdbx_seq_one_letter_code
_entity_poly.pdbx_strand_id
1 'polypeptide(L)' 'MAAKKKTPKLGSGKRFKAVAASARRSGARDPNAVAAAAGRKKYGAKRMAKMAAAGRRRAARKGR' A
#
# COMPACT_ATOMS: atom_id res chain seq x y z
N MET A 1 -5.41 15.90 23.67
CA MET A 1 -4.35 14.91 23.34
C MET A 1 -4.51 14.43 21.90
N ALA A 2 -3.61 14.81 20.99
CA ALA A 2 -3.65 14.34 19.60
C ALA A 2 -3.42 12.82 19.56
N ALA A 3 -4.45 12.04 19.20
CA ALA A 3 -4.33 10.60 19.02
C ALA A 3 -3.26 10.33 17.95
N LYS A 4 -2.07 9.92 18.41
CA LYS A 4 -0.90 9.50 17.63
C LYS A 4 -1.39 8.65 16.45
N LYS A 5 -1.52 9.26 15.26
CA LYS A 5 -2.16 8.64 14.08
C LYS A 5 -1.51 7.26 13.89
N LYS A 6 -2.21 6.19 14.29
CA LYS A 6 -1.67 4.82 14.30
C LYS A 6 -1.18 4.53 12.89
N THR A 7 0.14 4.59 12.68
CA THR A 7 0.71 4.36 11.36
C THR A 7 0.23 2.98 10.93
N PRO A 8 -0.46 2.86 9.78
CA PRO A 8 -1.08 1.60 9.41
C PRO A 8 -0.01 0.50 9.39
N LYS A 9 -0.33 -0.66 9.97
CA LYS A 9 0.57 -1.82 10.00
C LYS A 9 1.09 -2.09 8.58
N LEU A 10 2.40 -2.34 8.48
CA LEU A 10 3.05 -2.71 7.22
C LEU A 10 2.35 -3.95 6.64
N GLY A 11 2.13 -3.95 5.32
CA GLY A 11 1.42 -5.03 4.64
C GLY A 11 -0.11 -4.98 4.70
N SER A 12 -0.74 -3.97 5.32
CA SER A 12 -2.21 -3.78 5.27
C SER A 12 -2.71 -3.15 3.95
N GLY A 13 -1.82 -2.75 3.05
CA GLY A 13 -2.15 -1.99 1.83
C GLY A 13 -2.51 -0.51 2.09
N LYS A 14 -2.87 -0.14 3.32
CA LYS A 14 -3.28 1.24 3.68
C LYS A 14 -2.20 2.29 3.41
N ARG A 15 -0.91 1.95 3.60
CA ARG A 15 0.21 2.85 3.26
C ARG A 15 0.32 3.09 1.75
N PHE A 16 0.13 2.04 0.94
CA PHE A 16 0.12 2.16 -0.52
C PHE A 16 -1.10 2.94 -1.02
N LYS A 17 -2.27 2.77 -0.40
CA LYS A 17 -3.47 3.58 -0.69
C LYS A 17 -3.24 5.07 -0.43
N ALA A 18 -2.53 5.42 0.65
CA ALA A 18 -2.20 6.82 0.92
C ALA A 18 -1.26 7.40 -0.15
N VAL A 19 -0.27 6.63 -0.62
CA VAL A 19 0.61 7.04 -1.72
C VAL A 19 -0.18 7.20 -3.02
N ALA A 20 -1.05 6.24 -3.36
CA ALA A 20 -1.91 6.34 -4.54
C ALA A 20 -2.88 7.54 -4.45
N ALA A 21 -3.43 7.83 -3.27
CA ALA A 21 -4.28 9.00 -3.06
C ALA A 21 -3.51 10.31 -3.25
N SER A 22 -2.28 10.38 -2.74
CA SER A 22 -1.39 11.52 -2.98
C SER A 22 -1.05 11.65 -4.47
N ALA A 23 -0.73 10.55 -5.14
CA ALA A 23 -0.45 10.52 -6.58
C ALA A 23 -1.65 10.97 -7.42
N ARG A 24 -2.88 10.56 -7.05
CA ARG A 24 -4.12 11.08 -7.68
C ARG A 24 -4.22 12.59 -7.56
N ARG A 25 -3.98 13.13 -6.36
CA ARG A 25 -4.05 14.59 -6.12
C ARG A 25 -3.00 15.35 -6.92
N SER A 26 -1.86 14.73 -7.21
CA SER A 26 -0.81 15.26 -8.07
C SER A 26 -1.08 15.12 -9.57
N GLY A 27 -2.23 14.55 -9.99
CA GLY A 27 -2.55 14.37 -11.41
C GLY A 27 -1.91 13.15 -12.06
N ALA A 28 -1.46 12.15 -11.28
CA ALA A 28 -0.94 10.91 -11.86
C ALA A 28 -2.02 10.19 -12.67
N ARG A 29 -1.71 9.87 -13.93
CA ARG A 29 -2.56 9.07 -14.82
C ARG A 29 -2.86 7.68 -14.21
N ASP A 30 -1.83 7.04 -13.65
CA ASP A 30 -1.95 5.75 -12.96
C ASP A 30 -1.39 5.80 -11.52
N PRO A 31 -2.20 6.25 -10.56
CA PRO A 31 -1.79 6.42 -9.17
C PRO A 31 -1.37 5.11 -8.49
N ASN A 32 -1.95 3.98 -8.91
CA ASN A 32 -1.59 2.66 -8.44
C ASN A 32 -0.21 2.23 -8.96
N ALA A 33 0.13 2.57 -10.22
CA ALA A 33 1.45 2.32 -10.78
C ALA A 33 2.51 3.16 -10.06
N VAL A 34 2.21 4.43 -9.73
CA VAL A 34 3.08 5.28 -8.91
C VAL A 34 3.33 4.67 -7.52
N ALA A 35 2.27 4.20 -6.85
CA ALA A 35 2.41 3.53 -5.56
C ALA A 35 3.22 2.23 -5.65
N ALA A 36 3.08 1.49 -6.75
CA ALA A 36 3.86 0.28 -7.03
C ALA A 36 5.34 0.59 -7.27
N ALA A 37 5.65 1.61 -8.08
CA ALA A 37 7.01 2.07 -8.33
C ALA A 37 7.69 2.58 -7.06
N ALA A 38 7.01 3.43 -6.30
CA ALA A 38 7.49 3.91 -5.00
C ALA A 38 7.72 2.76 -4.00
N GLY A 39 6.83 1.78 -4.00
CA GLY A 39 6.95 0.57 -3.19
C GLY A 39 8.12 -0.32 -3.56
N ARG A 40 8.33 -0.56 -4.87
CA ARG A 40 9.46 -1.34 -5.38
C ARG A 40 10.78 -0.64 -5.07
N LYS A 41 10.85 0.69 -5.22
CA LYS A 41 12.05 1.48 -4.88
C LYS A 41 12.40 1.39 -3.39
N LYS A 42 11.40 1.42 -2.49
CA LYS A 42 11.61 1.42 -1.04
C LYS A 42 11.84 0.04 -0.43
N TYR A 43 11.15 -0.99 -0.92
CA TYR A 43 11.13 -2.31 -0.29
C TYR A 43 11.70 -3.43 -1.17
N GLY A 44 11.94 -3.15 -2.45
CA GLY A 44 12.36 -4.15 -3.43
C GLY A 44 11.22 -5.08 -3.86
N ALA A 45 11.45 -5.80 -4.95
CA ALA A 45 10.49 -6.75 -5.52
C ALA A 45 10.10 -7.86 -4.52
N LYS A 46 11.07 -8.43 -3.80
CA LYS A 46 10.86 -9.56 -2.88
C LYS A 46 9.90 -9.21 -1.73
N ARG A 47 10.10 -8.07 -1.07
CA ARG A 47 9.21 -7.65 0.03
C ARG A 47 7.85 -7.18 -0.49
N MET A 48 7.81 -6.56 -1.67
CA MET A 48 6.54 -6.15 -2.28
C MET A 48 5.68 -7.35 -2.66
N ALA A 49 6.27 -8.40 -3.22
CA ALA A 49 5.60 -9.67 -3.49
C ALA A 49 5.06 -10.31 -2.20
N LYS A 50 5.86 -10.34 -1.12
CA LYS A 50 5.41 -10.83 0.21
C LYS A 50 4.24 -10.03 0.76
N MET A 51 4.26 -8.70 0.62
CA MET A 51 3.14 -7.83 1.04
C MET A 51 1.90 -8.03 0.18
N ALA A 52 2.05 -8.21 -1.13
CA ALA A 52 0.94 -8.50 -2.04
C ALA A 52 0.31 -9.86 -1.72
N ALA A 53 1.11 -10.91 -1.51
CA ALA A 53 0.65 -12.23 -1.10
C ALA A 53 -0.09 -12.18 0.25
N ALA A 54 0.44 -11.45 1.23
CA ALA A 54 -0.22 -11.23 2.52
C ALA A 54 -1.55 -10.47 2.37
N GLY A 55 -1.61 -9.49 1.47
CA GLY A 55 -2.83 -8.79 1.11
C GLY A 55 -3.89 -9.72 0.52
N ARG A 56 -3.52 -10.52 -0.49
CA ARG A 56 -4.39 -11.53 -1.11
C ARG A 56 -4.91 -12.55 -0.11
N ARG A 57 -4.04 -13.09 0.76
CA ARG A 57 -4.42 -14.05 1.79
C ARG A 57 -5.43 -13.48 2.79
N ARG A 58 -5.30 -12.20 3.16
CA ARG A 58 -6.30 -11.55 4.03
C ARG A 58 -7.61 -11.25 3.30
N ALA A 59 -7.55 -10.88 2.02
CA ALA A 59 -8.76 -10.69 1.21
C ALA A 59 -9.55 -12.00 1.09
N ALA A 60 -8.85 -13.11 0.79
CA ALA A 60 -9.46 -14.44 0.74
C ALA A 60 -10.07 -14.86 2.09
N ARG A 61 -9.43 -14.51 3.22
CA ARG A 61 -9.98 -14.78 4.57
C ARG A 61 -11.15 -13.88 4.96
N LYS A 62 -11.34 -12.72 4.31
CA LYS A 62 -12.43 -11.78 4.61
C LYS A 62 -13.67 -12.04 3.75
N GLY A 63 -13.51 -12.74 2.62
CA GLY A 63 -14.61 -13.18 1.76
C GLY A 63 -15.12 -14.60 2.07
N ARG A 64 -14.65 -15.24 3.15
CA ARG A 64 -15.17 -16.50 3.69
C ARG A 64 -15.88 -16.19 5.00
#